data_AF-A0AAV1JWC1-F1
#
_entry.id   AF-A0AAV1JWC1-F1
#
_cell.length_a   1.000
_cell.length_b   1.000
_cell.length_c   1.000
_cell.angle_alpha   90.00
_cell.angle_beta   90.00
_cell.angle_gamma   90.00
#
_symmetry.space_group_name_H-M   'P 1'
#
loop_
_entity.id
_entity.type
_entity.pdbx_description
1 polymer ?
#
loop_
_entity_poly.entity_id
_entity_poly.type
_entity_poly.pdbx_seq_one_letter_code
_entity_poly.pdbx_strand_id
1 'polypeptide(L)'
;MDEFEDFMITEDILTQLDNIEIDLLEKTLNLSFSDNEENIQPPRLSNRRLRILSTSEESDDEIGAAIQDLQSTSSSQWRDPKDNWYTSVPLARELLQNETHLIGTLRKNRRHFPKVVVSTKLKKGQFIAKESDDGITVLRWRDKRDVLVLSTKHSTRFVSVSKNNKITMKPSIVVDYNRAKGAVDLADQMAAYQSPLRKSLKWYKKLAFDLILNIAMVNAFVLYKSVTNKPITIVDYRKEILKSFLVKPTLANVPSERTTRRKHVLQKKEGPSLKVRRSCVECYKKNVSTFGRAMARNKTKKVSTFCNTCYDKPFLCVECFANDHI
;
A
#
# COMPACT_ATOMS: atom_id res chain seq x y z
N MET A 1 -2.51 32.81 -9.41
CA MET A 1 -2.26 32.31 -8.05
C MET A 1 -3.29 31.22 -7.90
N ASP A 2 -2.92 30.02 -8.33
CA ASP A 2 -3.83 28.87 -8.35
C ASP A 2 -3.51 28.02 -7.13
N GLU A 3 -4.52 27.84 -6.30
CA GLU A 3 -4.55 26.99 -5.12
C GLU A 3 -4.25 25.54 -5.54
N PHE A 4 -3.05 25.06 -5.23
CA PHE A 4 -2.78 23.64 -5.14
C PHE A 4 -3.29 23.17 -3.78
N GLU A 5 -4.45 22.51 -3.76
CA GLU A 5 -4.83 21.67 -2.63
C GLU A 5 -3.78 20.55 -2.50
N ASP A 6 -2.97 20.63 -1.45
CA ASP A 6 -2.12 19.55 -1.00
C ASP A 6 -3.01 18.35 -0.65
N PHE A 7 -2.91 17.29 -1.44
CA PHE A 7 -3.47 15.98 -1.11
C PHE A 7 -2.60 15.38 0.01
N MET A 8 -2.78 15.89 1.23
CA MET A 8 -2.24 15.31 2.45
C MET A 8 -2.88 13.94 2.62
N ILE A 9 -2.10 12.88 2.42
CA ILE A 9 -2.48 11.53 2.86
C ILE A 9 -2.50 11.61 4.39
N THR A 10 -3.69 11.84 4.96
CA THR A 10 -3.87 11.90 6.41
C THR A 10 -3.55 10.54 7.02
N GLU A 11 -3.07 10.51 8.27
CA GLU A 11 -2.84 9.26 9.01
C GLU A 11 -4.08 8.35 8.99
N ASP A 12 -5.26 8.96 8.89
CA ASP A 12 -6.58 8.33 8.77
C ASP A 12 -6.72 7.43 7.53
N ILE A 13 -6.09 7.78 6.40
CA ILE A 13 -6.09 6.94 5.19
C ILE A 13 -5.15 5.75 5.37
N LEU A 14 -4.01 5.94 6.04
CA LEU A 14 -3.06 4.86 6.31
C LEU A 14 -3.63 3.84 7.30
N THR A 15 -4.27 4.29 8.38
CA THR A 15 -4.99 3.41 9.31
C THR A 15 -6.18 2.73 8.65
N GLN A 16 -6.92 3.39 7.76
CA GLN A 16 -7.97 2.73 6.98
C GLN A 16 -7.42 1.65 6.06
N LEU A 17 -6.27 1.88 5.41
CA LEU A 17 -5.61 0.88 4.57
C LEU A 17 -5.07 -0.30 5.40
N ASP A 18 -4.45 -0.04 6.55
CA ASP A 18 -3.95 -1.08 7.46
C ASP A 18 -5.10 -1.92 8.03
N ASN A 19 -6.23 -1.29 8.40
CA ASN A 19 -7.43 -1.98 8.89
C ASN A 19 -8.08 -2.84 7.79
N ILE A 20 -8.09 -2.37 6.54
CA ILE A 20 -8.57 -3.15 5.39
C ILE A 20 -7.63 -4.34 5.12
N GLU A 21 -6.32 -4.15 5.24
CA GLU A 21 -5.33 -5.22 5.05
C GLU A 21 -5.45 -6.29 6.14
N ILE A 22 -5.67 -5.90 7.41
CA ILE A 22 -5.93 -6.82 8.52
C ILE A 22 -7.24 -7.59 8.32
N ASP A 23 -8.34 -6.93 7.98
CA ASP A 23 -9.64 -7.58 7.74
C ASP A 23 -9.60 -8.53 6.52
N LEU A 24 -8.80 -8.21 5.49
CA LEU A 24 -8.56 -9.10 4.36
C LEU A 24 -7.65 -10.28 4.71
N LEU A 25 -6.65 -10.09 5.58
CA LEU A 25 -5.83 -11.18 6.12
C LEU A 25 -6.67 -12.11 7.00
N GLU A 26 -7.56 -11.58 7.82
CA GLU A 26 -8.51 -12.37 8.62
C GLU A 26 -9.51 -13.13 7.75
N LYS A 27 -10.06 -12.50 6.70
CA LYS A 27 -10.95 -13.17 5.74
C LYS A 27 -10.26 -14.25 4.92
N THR A 28 -9.01 -14.04 4.53
CA THR A 28 -8.20 -15.07 3.84
C THR A 28 -7.81 -16.22 4.76
N LEU A 29 -7.53 -15.91 6.03
CA LEU A 29 -7.41 -16.91 7.10
C LEU A 29 -8.72 -17.69 7.23
N ASN A 30 -9.88 -17.04 7.35
CA ASN A 30 -11.21 -17.66 7.50
C ASN A 30 -11.66 -18.50 6.30
N LEU A 31 -11.32 -18.09 5.06
CA LEU A 31 -11.52 -18.91 3.85
C LEU A 31 -10.69 -20.19 3.85
N SER A 32 -9.63 -20.26 4.66
CA SER A 32 -8.81 -21.45 4.86
C SER A 32 -9.20 -22.26 6.11
N PHE A 33 -10.25 -21.84 6.83
CA PHE A 33 -10.79 -22.52 8.02
C PHE A 33 -12.07 -23.34 7.74
N SER A 34 -12.65 -23.30 6.54
CA SER A 34 -13.86 -24.05 6.20
C SER A 34 -13.63 -25.54 5.91
N ASP A 35 -12.71 -26.19 6.63
CA ASP A 35 -12.58 -27.64 6.72
C ASP A 35 -12.17 -28.02 8.16
N ASN A 36 -13.18 -28.36 8.97
CA ASN A 36 -13.13 -28.92 10.33
C ASN A 36 -12.89 -27.93 11.50
N GLU A 37 -13.99 -27.38 12.04
CA GLU A 37 -14.03 -26.94 13.44
C GLU A 37 -14.88 -27.91 14.28
N GLU A 38 -14.21 -28.69 15.14
CA GLU A 38 -14.79 -29.09 16.41
C GLU A 38 -14.57 -27.97 17.41
N ASN A 39 -15.67 -27.53 18.01
CA ASN A 39 -15.82 -26.46 18.97
C ASN A 39 -14.99 -26.70 20.24
N ILE A 40 -13.92 -25.94 20.47
CA ILE A 40 -13.12 -25.99 21.71
C ILE A 40 -13.16 -24.61 22.36
N GLN A 41 -13.91 -24.48 23.45
CA GLN A 41 -13.87 -23.32 24.33
C GLN A 41 -12.48 -23.15 24.97
N PRO A 42 -12.03 -21.91 25.24
CA PRO A 42 -10.75 -21.67 25.90
C PRO A 42 -10.75 -22.27 27.33
N PRO A 43 -9.69 -22.98 27.76
CA PRO A 43 -9.65 -23.54 29.09
C PRO A 43 -9.47 -22.43 30.13
N ARG A 44 -10.27 -22.51 31.20
CA ARG A 44 -10.18 -21.67 32.40
C ARG A 44 -8.78 -21.82 33.03
N LEU A 45 -8.20 -20.68 33.41
CA LEU A 45 -6.98 -20.60 34.23
C LEU A 45 -7.20 -21.38 35.52
N SER A 46 -6.57 -22.55 35.62
CA SER A 46 -6.45 -23.30 36.87
C SER A 46 -4.98 -23.59 37.11
N ASN A 47 -4.47 -23.09 38.24
CA ASN A 47 -3.16 -23.35 38.83
C ASN A 47 -2.55 -24.70 38.40
N ARG A 48 -1.53 -24.66 37.53
CA ARG A 48 -0.72 -25.85 37.20
C ARG A 48 0.77 -25.53 37.21
N ARG A 49 1.31 -25.71 38.43
CA ARG A 49 2.60 -26.32 38.78
C ARG A 49 3.57 -26.57 37.60
N LEU A 50 4.70 -25.86 37.63
CA LEU A 50 5.93 -26.05 36.85
C LEU A 50 6.18 -27.51 36.41
N ARG A 51 6.37 -27.71 35.10
CA ARG A 51 7.07 -28.90 34.56
C ARG A 51 8.28 -28.44 33.76
N ILE A 52 9.44 -28.51 34.38
CA ILE A 52 10.74 -28.49 33.72
C ILE A 52 11.04 -29.96 33.35
N LEU A 53 11.06 -30.31 32.06
CA LEU A 53 11.65 -31.55 31.59
C LEU A 53 13.07 -31.24 31.09
N SER A 54 14.02 -31.22 32.02
CA SER A 54 15.45 -31.24 31.73
C SER A 54 16.08 -32.42 32.46
N THR A 55 16.83 -33.26 31.74
CA THR A 55 17.69 -34.27 32.35
C THR A 55 18.99 -33.60 32.85
N SER A 56 19.29 -33.85 34.14
CA SER A 56 20.55 -33.68 34.90
C SER A 56 21.19 -32.29 35.01
N GLU A 57 21.00 -31.70 36.20
CA GLU A 57 21.97 -31.21 37.22
C GLU A 57 23.10 -30.20 36.89
N GLU A 58 23.24 -29.26 37.86
CA GLU A 58 24.33 -28.31 38.17
C GLU A 58 24.53 -27.11 37.23
N SER A 59 24.92 -25.90 37.68
CA SER A 59 24.90 -25.14 38.94
C SER A 59 25.23 -23.67 38.54
N ASP A 60 24.98 -22.73 39.44
CA ASP A 60 24.99 -21.28 39.22
C ASP A 60 26.35 -20.69 38.80
N ASP A 61 26.34 -19.55 38.11
CA ASP A 61 27.05 -18.33 38.55
C ASP A 61 26.92 -17.15 37.56
N GLU A 62 27.08 -15.98 38.15
CA GLU A 62 26.48 -14.69 37.83
C GLU A 62 27.14 -13.87 36.70
N ILE A 63 26.29 -13.01 36.11
CA ILE A 63 26.43 -11.55 35.86
C ILE A 63 27.75 -11.01 35.27
N GLY A 64 27.62 -10.33 34.12
CA GLY A 64 28.68 -9.47 33.60
C GLY A 64 28.35 -8.74 32.29
N ALA A 65 27.87 -7.50 32.43
CA ALA A 65 28.02 -6.33 31.56
C ALA A 65 27.68 -6.39 30.05
N ALA A 66 26.77 -5.49 29.69
CA ALA A 66 26.54 -5.00 28.33
C ALA A 66 27.55 -3.88 27.97
N ILE A 67 27.84 -3.73 26.66
CA ILE A 67 27.96 -2.50 25.84
C ILE A 67 28.99 -2.72 24.70
N GLN A 68 28.74 -2.09 23.54
CA GLN A 68 29.51 -2.10 22.27
C GLN A 68 29.42 -3.42 21.46
N ASP A 69 29.16 -3.49 20.15
CA ASP A 69 29.47 -2.57 19.05
C ASP A 69 28.43 -2.65 17.92
N LEU A 70 28.18 -1.51 17.27
CA LEU A 70 27.22 -1.35 16.17
C LEU A 70 27.87 -0.84 14.86
N GLN A 71 29.18 -1.07 14.63
CA GLN A 71 29.86 -0.47 13.45
C GLN A 71 30.94 -1.32 12.77
N SER A 72 30.85 -2.65 12.70
CA SER A 72 31.81 -3.41 11.89
C SER A 72 31.28 -4.73 11.34
N THR A 73 30.59 -4.69 10.19
CA THR A 73 30.87 -5.67 9.11
C THR A 73 30.18 -5.24 7.82
N SER A 74 30.95 -4.55 6.98
CA SER A 74 30.76 -4.54 5.53
C SER A 74 31.16 -5.91 4.96
N SER A 75 30.53 -6.26 3.84
CA SER A 75 30.96 -7.31 2.90
C SER A 75 30.94 -8.76 3.39
N SER A 76 29.77 -9.39 3.36
CA SER A 76 29.64 -10.78 2.87
C SER A 76 28.17 -11.17 2.64
N GLN A 77 27.86 -11.43 1.36
CA GLN A 77 26.81 -12.33 0.88
C GLN A 77 25.39 -12.12 1.48
N TRP A 78 24.54 -11.39 0.74
CA TRP A 78 23.11 -11.18 1.02
C TRP A 78 22.36 -12.52 1.20
N ARG A 79 22.39 -13.04 2.42
CA ARG A 79 21.55 -14.13 2.91
C ARG A 79 20.33 -13.43 3.50
N ASP A 80 19.23 -13.41 2.77
CA ASP A 80 18.03 -12.63 3.09
C ASP A 80 17.62 -12.77 4.57
N PRO A 81 17.79 -11.74 5.42
CA PRO A 81 17.57 -11.84 6.86
C PRO A 81 16.35 -11.00 7.30
N LYS A 82 15.27 -10.97 6.51
CA LYS A 82 14.19 -9.98 6.69
C LYS A 82 13.13 -10.31 7.74
N ASP A 83 12.80 -11.59 7.98
CA ASP A 83 11.64 -11.91 8.84
C ASP A 83 11.91 -11.85 10.36
N ASN A 84 13.16 -11.76 10.77
CA ASN A 84 13.58 -11.75 12.18
C ASN A 84 14.03 -10.35 12.67
N TRP A 85 13.78 -9.32 11.86
CA TRP A 85 14.05 -7.93 12.22
C TRP A 85 13.03 -7.38 13.22
N TYR A 86 11.77 -7.76 13.05
CA TYR A 86 10.65 -7.19 13.79
C TYR A 86 10.32 -7.92 15.10
N THR A 87 10.82 -9.13 15.30
CA THR A 87 10.47 -9.96 16.46
C THR A 87 11.35 -9.66 17.69
N SER A 88 10.75 -9.32 18.83
CA SER A 88 11.44 -9.17 20.11
C SER A 88 10.54 -9.49 21.30
N VAL A 89 11.11 -9.83 22.45
CA VAL A 89 10.34 -10.10 23.69
C VAL A 89 9.63 -8.84 24.21
N PRO A 90 10.23 -7.63 24.23
CA PRO A 90 9.51 -6.42 24.61
C PRO A 90 8.29 -6.15 23.72
N LEU A 91 8.45 -6.25 22.40
CA LEU A 91 7.34 -6.10 21.46
C LEU A 91 6.25 -7.15 21.70
N ALA A 92 6.64 -8.40 21.94
CA ALA A 92 5.68 -9.47 22.23
C ALA A 92 4.82 -9.17 23.46
N ARG A 93 5.41 -8.56 24.50
CA ARG A 93 4.69 -8.17 25.71
C ARG A 93 3.75 -7.00 25.46
N GLU A 94 4.20 -5.98 24.73
CA GLU A 94 3.39 -4.83 24.36
C GLU A 94 2.19 -5.22 23.49
N LEU A 95 2.41 -6.07 22.48
CA LEU A 95 1.32 -6.59 21.65
C LEU A 95 0.32 -7.42 22.46
N LEU A 96 0.81 -8.22 23.42
CA LEU A 96 -0.07 -9.00 24.29
C LEU A 96 -0.94 -8.11 25.20
N GLN A 97 -0.41 -6.98 25.68
CA GLN A 97 -1.20 -5.97 26.41
C GLN A 97 -2.30 -5.35 25.54
N ASN A 98 -2.07 -5.27 24.23
CA ASN A 98 -3.03 -4.78 23.24
C ASN A 98 -3.85 -5.93 22.60
N GLU A 99 -3.99 -7.07 23.30
CA GLU A 99 -4.76 -8.24 22.85
C GLU A 99 -4.36 -8.79 21.47
N THR A 100 -3.12 -8.52 21.04
CA THR A 100 -2.59 -8.92 19.74
C THR A 100 -1.53 -10.00 19.90
N HIS A 101 -1.72 -11.13 19.22
CA HIS A 101 -0.76 -12.22 19.28
C HIS A 101 0.37 -12.08 18.26
N LEU A 102 1.60 -12.39 18.68
CA LEU A 102 2.79 -12.37 17.85
C LEU A 102 3.33 -13.78 17.65
N ILE A 103 3.64 -14.12 16.39
CA ILE A 103 4.39 -15.32 16.01
C ILE A 103 5.52 -14.89 15.08
N GLY A 104 6.76 -15.32 15.35
CA GLY A 104 7.85 -14.99 14.46
C GLY A 104 9.16 -15.71 14.73
N THR A 105 10.08 -15.62 13.77
CA THR A 105 11.40 -16.23 13.88
C THR A 105 12.39 -15.29 14.58
N LEU A 106 13.24 -15.85 15.43
CA LEU A 106 14.21 -15.09 16.21
C LEU A 106 15.64 -15.27 15.70
N ARG A 107 16.45 -14.22 15.81
CA ARG A 107 17.92 -14.32 15.65
C ARG A 107 18.56 -14.78 16.97
N LYS A 108 19.53 -15.68 16.87
CA LYS A 108 20.30 -16.21 18.01
C LYS A 108 21.00 -15.12 18.84
N ASN A 109 21.44 -14.03 18.18
CA ASN A 109 22.24 -12.98 18.81
C ASN A 109 21.41 -11.84 19.44
N ARG A 110 20.09 -12.01 19.59
CA ARG A 110 19.24 -10.98 20.21
C ARG A 110 19.37 -11.04 21.74
N ARG A 111 19.15 -9.90 22.41
CA ARG A 111 19.24 -9.77 23.87
C ARG A 111 17.93 -10.23 24.55
N HIS A 112 18.00 -10.63 25.82
CA HIS A 112 16.86 -11.03 26.67
C HIS A 112 16.21 -12.38 26.34
N PHE A 113 16.98 -13.35 25.83
CA PHE A 113 16.50 -14.71 25.62
C PHE A 113 17.03 -15.66 26.70
N PRO A 114 16.26 -16.68 27.07
CA PRO A 114 16.75 -17.72 27.97
C PRO A 114 17.95 -18.40 27.34
N LYS A 115 19.14 -18.14 27.89
CA LYS A 115 20.42 -18.69 27.40
C LYS A 115 20.36 -20.21 27.24
N VAL A 116 19.65 -20.87 28.15
CA VAL A 116 19.37 -22.32 28.10
C VAL A 116 18.81 -22.74 26.74
N VAL A 117 17.78 -22.08 26.21
CA VAL A 117 17.17 -22.43 24.90
C VAL A 117 18.15 -22.19 23.74
N VAL A 118 18.99 -21.15 23.84
CA VAL A 118 19.91 -20.72 22.76
C VAL A 118 21.24 -21.46 22.77
N SER A 119 21.71 -21.98 23.91
CA SER A 119 22.99 -22.68 24.04
C SER A 119 22.89 -24.19 23.87
N THR A 120 21.73 -24.81 24.17
CA THR A 120 21.57 -26.27 24.08
C THR A 120 21.83 -26.81 22.68
N LYS A 121 22.69 -27.83 22.58
CA LYS A 121 22.92 -28.57 21.33
C LYS A 121 21.78 -29.58 21.13
N LEU A 122 21.01 -29.39 20.06
CA LEU A 122 19.91 -30.29 19.70
C LEU A 122 20.33 -31.28 18.62
N LYS A 123 19.82 -32.52 18.69
CA LYS A 123 19.81 -33.46 17.57
C LYS A 123 18.60 -33.19 16.66
N LYS A 124 18.62 -33.71 15.43
CA LYS A 124 17.48 -33.57 14.51
C LYS A 124 16.21 -34.16 15.13
N GLY A 125 15.11 -33.41 15.08
CA GLY A 125 13.82 -33.76 15.68
C GLY A 125 13.65 -33.30 17.13
N GLN A 126 14.75 -32.94 17.83
CA GLN A 126 14.66 -32.44 19.21
C GLN A 126 14.27 -30.96 19.24
N PHE A 127 13.66 -30.57 20.36
CA PHE A 127 13.33 -29.19 20.67
C PHE A 127 13.61 -28.88 22.13
N ILE A 128 13.77 -27.60 22.41
CA ILE A 128 13.77 -27.04 23.76
C ILE A 128 12.90 -25.80 23.72
N ALA A 129 12.08 -25.59 24.74
CA ALA A 129 11.20 -24.45 24.82
C ALA A 129 11.15 -23.94 26.26
N LYS A 130 10.94 -22.63 26.40
CA LYS A 130 10.66 -22.00 27.68
C LYS A 130 9.51 -21.02 27.49
N GLU A 131 8.58 -21.08 28.42
CA GLU A 131 7.42 -20.19 28.49
C GLU A 131 7.65 -19.24 29.68
N SER A 132 7.40 -17.95 29.47
CA SER A 132 7.43 -16.91 30.51
C SER A 132 6.09 -16.90 31.24
N ASP A 133 6.06 -16.38 32.47
CA ASP A 133 4.81 -16.23 33.24
C ASP A 133 3.80 -15.33 32.51
N ASP A 134 4.30 -14.39 31.70
CA ASP A 134 3.53 -13.53 30.79
C ASP A 134 2.88 -14.30 29.60
N GLY A 135 3.03 -15.62 29.48
CA GLY A 135 2.49 -16.41 28.36
C GLY A 135 3.29 -16.33 27.05
N ILE A 136 4.53 -15.83 27.11
CA ILE A 136 5.43 -15.75 25.95
C ILE A 136 6.26 -17.03 25.85
N THR A 137 6.09 -17.79 24.78
CA THR A 137 6.84 -19.01 24.50
C THR A 137 7.99 -18.76 23.52
N VAL A 138 9.20 -19.14 23.92
CA VAL A 138 10.38 -19.21 23.06
C VAL A 138 10.74 -20.67 22.83
N LEU A 139 10.73 -21.09 21.57
CA LEU A 139 10.99 -22.47 21.17
C LEU A 139 12.14 -22.54 20.18
N ARG A 140 13.07 -23.47 20.43
CA ARG A 140 14.11 -23.87 19.48
C ARG A 140 13.88 -25.31 19.07
N TRP A 141 13.77 -25.53 17.77
CA TRP A 141 13.61 -26.86 17.19
C TRP A 141 14.66 -27.09 16.10
N ARG A 142 15.21 -28.30 16.03
CA ARG A 142 16.19 -28.64 14.99
C ARG A 142 15.61 -29.63 13.99
N ASP A 143 15.41 -29.16 12.77
CA ASP A 143 15.17 -30.04 11.62
C ASP A 143 16.47 -30.22 10.83
N LYS A 144 16.57 -29.70 9.59
CA LYS A 144 17.84 -29.61 8.86
C LYS A 144 18.76 -28.53 9.45
N ARG A 145 18.18 -27.47 10.01
CA ARG A 145 18.86 -26.37 10.70
C ARG A 145 18.09 -26.04 11.97
N ASP A 146 18.73 -25.31 12.87
CA ASP A 146 18.06 -24.78 14.05
C ASP A 146 17.07 -23.70 13.63
N VAL A 147 15.84 -23.83 14.10
CA VAL A 147 14.77 -22.84 13.98
C VAL A 147 14.48 -22.34 15.38
N LEU A 148 14.63 -21.03 15.60
CA LEU A 148 14.28 -20.35 16.84
C LEU A 148 13.06 -19.48 16.57
N VAL A 149 12.01 -19.64 17.37
CA VAL A 149 10.74 -18.95 17.19
C VAL A 149 10.23 -18.41 18.52
N LEU A 150 9.46 -17.34 18.43
CA LEU A 150 8.70 -16.73 19.52
C LEU A 150 7.21 -16.83 19.17
N SER A 151 6.38 -17.17 20.16
CA SER A 151 4.94 -17.11 20.05
C SER A 151 4.31 -16.62 21.35
N THR A 152 3.29 -15.77 21.26
CA THR A 152 2.41 -15.43 22.40
C THR A 152 1.05 -16.13 22.31
N LYS A 153 0.83 -16.96 21.29
CA LYS A 153 -0.44 -17.68 21.05
C LYS A 153 -0.35 -19.16 21.37
N HIS A 154 0.84 -19.75 21.32
CA HIS A 154 0.98 -21.20 21.38
C HIS A 154 1.97 -21.62 22.45
N SER A 155 1.68 -22.77 23.07
CA SER A 155 2.61 -23.48 23.93
C SER A 155 3.42 -24.51 23.13
N THR A 156 3.97 -25.51 23.81
CA THR A 156 4.95 -26.49 23.29
C THR A 156 4.35 -27.66 22.47
N ARG A 157 3.12 -27.52 21.96
CA ARG A 157 2.39 -28.59 21.28
C ARG A 157 3.01 -28.93 19.92
N PHE A 158 3.09 -30.23 19.63
CA PHE A 158 3.48 -30.77 18.32
C PHE A 158 2.25 -31.27 17.55
N VAL A 159 2.34 -31.16 16.22
CA VAL A 159 1.33 -31.62 15.28
C VAL A 159 1.96 -32.53 14.23
N SER A 160 1.22 -33.56 13.82
CA SER A 160 1.63 -34.44 12.74
C SER A 160 1.34 -33.77 11.40
N VAL A 161 2.38 -33.53 10.60
CA VAL A 161 2.26 -32.98 9.25
C VAL A 161 2.60 -34.08 8.25
N SER A 162 1.65 -34.42 7.37
CA SER A 162 1.89 -35.31 6.24
C SER A 162 2.41 -34.52 5.06
N LYS A 163 3.59 -34.88 4.54
CA LYS A 163 4.14 -34.32 3.30
C LYS A 163 4.74 -35.44 2.46
N ASN A 164 4.30 -35.57 1.21
CA ASN A 164 4.74 -36.61 0.27
C ASN A 164 4.65 -38.04 0.87
N ASN A 165 3.50 -38.39 1.44
CA ASN A 165 3.23 -39.66 2.13
C ASN A 165 4.17 -39.98 3.32
N LYS A 166 4.88 -38.98 3.87
CA LYS A 166 5.67 -39.10 5.10
C LYS A 166 5.06 -38.25 6.19
N ILE A 167 4.75 -38.87 7.33
CA ILE A 167 4.26 -38.19 8.53
C ILE A 167 5.48 -37.72 9.33
N THR A 168 5.54 -36.43 9.67
CA THR A 168 6.60 -35.85 10.50
C THR A 168 5.98 -34.98 11.59
N MET A 169 6.46 -35.12 12.82
CA MET A 169 6.05 -34.27 13.93
C MET A 169 6.77 -32.93 13.86
N LYS A 170 6.00 -31.83 13.91
CA LYS A 170 6.53 -30.46 13.92
C LYS A 170 5.89 -29.65 15.05
N PRO A 171 6.59 -28.65 15.61
CA PRO A 171 5.98 -27.72 16.55
C PRO A 171 4.83 -26.97 15.87
N SER A 172 3.68 -26.85 16.54
CA SER A 172 2.52 -26.08 16.07
C SER A 172 2.91 -24.64 15.67
N ILE A 173 3.76 -23.98 16.47
CA ILE A 173 4.35 -22.66 16.19
C ILE A 173 4.98 -22.57 14.80
N VAL A 174 5.74 -23.59 14.41
CA VAL A 174 6.43 -23.58 13.12
C VAL A 174 5.44 -23.83 11.98
N VAL A 175 4.37 -24.60 12.21
CA VAL A 175 3.33 -24.83 11.20
C VAL A 175 2.55 -23.55 10.95
N ASP A 176 2.06 -22.91 12.00
CA ASP A 176 1.26 -21.68 11.90
C ASP A 176 2.08 -20.51 11.35
N TYR A 177 3.34 -20.38 11.77
CA TYR A 177 4.27 -19.41 11.17
C TYR A 177 4.42 -19.60 9.65
N ASN A 178 4.67 -20.84 9.20
CA ASN A 178 4.85 -21.11 7.78
C ASN A 178 3.56 -20.91 6.99
N ARG A 179 2.39 -21.19 7.58
CA ARG A 179 1.08 -20.92 6.98
C ARG A 179 0.88 -19.41 6.76
N ALA A 180 1.11 -18.61 7.79
CA ALA A 180 0.97 -17.16 7.70
C ALA A 180 1.99 -16.55 6.71
N LYS A 181 3.26 -16.96 6.79
CA LYS A 181 4.30 -16.48 5.88
C LYS A 181 4.02 -16.86 4.42
N GLY A 182 3.50 -18.07 4.18
CA GLY A 182 3.12 -18.52 2.85
C GLY A 182 1.98 -17.71 2.22
N ALA A 183 1.07 -17.14 3.03
CA ALA A 183 0.03 -16.25 2.53
C ALA A 183 0.62 -14.92 2.01
N VAL A 184 1.57 -14.34 2.74
CA VAL A 184 2.30 -13.13 2.33
C VAL A 184 3.08 -13.39 1.04
N ASP A 185 3.85 -14.48 0.99
CA ASP A 185 4.64 -14.85 -0.19
C ASP A 185 3.73 -15.09 -1.42
N LEU A 186 2.53 -15.64 -1.22
CA LEU A 186 1.55 -15.84 -2.28
C LEU A 186 1.00 -14.50 -2.81
N ALA A 187 0.66 -13.56 -1.91
CA ALA A 187 0.20 -12.24 -2.29
C ALA A 187 1.28 -11.47 -3.07
N ASP A 188 2.53 -11.50 -2.60
CA ASP A 188 3.69 -10.93 -3.28
C ASP A 188 3.89 -11.56 -4.66
N GLN A 189 3.78 -12.88 -4.75
CA GLN A 189 3.90 -13.61 -6.01
C GLN A 189 2.79 -13.20 -6.99
N MET A 190 1.55 -13.07 -6.52
CA MET A 190 0.40 -12.61 -7.32
C MET A 190 0.59 -11.18 -7.84
N ALA A 191 1.15 -10.28 -7.03
CA ALA A 191 1.47 -8.91 -7.44
C ALA A 191 2.65 -8.85 -8.42
N ALA A 192 3.65 -9.71 -8.26
CA ALA A 192 4.86 -9.73 -9.07
C ALA A 192 4.64 -10.25 -10.50
N TYR A 193 3.79 -11.27 -10.68
CA TYR A 193 3.59 -11.93 -11.98
C TYR A 193 3.21 -10.99 -13.11
N GLN A 194 2.46 -9.92 -12.81
CA GLN A 194 2.00 -8.95 -13.80
C GLN A 194 2.10 -7.54 -13.21
N SER A 195 3.31 -7.16 -12.80
CA SER A 195 3.53 -5.81 -12.28
C SER A 195 3.29 -4.76 -13.37
N PRO A 196 2.45 -3.73 -13.11
CA PRO A 196 2.20 -2.61 -14.01
C PRO A 196 3.31 -1.55 -13.92
N LEU A 197 4.27 -1.74 -13.01
CA LEU A 197 5.36 -0.81 -12.78
C LEU A 197 6.23 -0.65 -14.04
N ARG A 198 6.44 0.60 -14.44
CA ARG A 198 7.36 0.98 -15.53
C ARG A 198 8.50 1.82 -14.96
N LYS A 199 9.62 1.87 -15.67
CA LYS A 199 10.75 2.76 -15.32
C LYS A 199 10.23 4.19 -15.26
N SER A 200 10.43 4.84 -14.11
CA SER A 200 10.04 6.23 -13.88
C SER A 200 11.08 6.92 -13.01
N LEU A 201 11.37 8.18 -13.30
CA LEU A 201 12.26 9.02 -12.47
C LEU A 201 11.58 9.51 -11.19
N LYS A 202 10.24 9.45 -11.13
CA LYS A 202 9.42 9.96 -10.04
C LYS A 202 8.93 8.81 -9.17
N TRP A 203 9.46 8.69 -7.95
CA TRP A 203 9.17 7.56 -7.05
C TRP A 203 7.69 7.45 -6.68
N TYR A 204 6.98 8.57 -6.51
CA TYR A 204 5.56 8.57 -6.15
C TYR A 204 4.67 7.95 -7.22
N LYS A 205 5.05 8.02 -8.50
CA LYS A 205 4.32 7.35 -9.59
C LYS A 205 4.41 5.84 -9.45
N LYS A 206 5.59 5.34 -9.06
CA LYS A 206 5.80 3.92 -8.79
C LYS A 206 4.89 3.46 -7.66
N LEU A 207 4.87 4.21 -6.55
CA LEU A 207 3.99 3.91 -5.41
C LEU A 207 2.51 3.90 -5.81
N ALA A 208 2.04 4.95 -6.50
CA ALA A 208 0.64 5.05 -6.92
C ALA A 208 0.21 3.88 -7.82
N PHE A 209 1.04 3.50 -8.80
CA PHE A 209 0.72 2.38 -9.67
C PHE A 209 0.74 1.04 -8.92
N ASP A 210 1.64 0.85 -7.97
CA ASP A 210 1.71 -0.38 -7.20
C ASP A 210 0.49 -0.53 -6.26
N LEU A 211 0.14 0.53 -5.54
CA LEU A 211 -1.04 0.55 -4.67
C LEU A 211 -2.34 0.26 -5.44
N ILE A 212 -2.55 0.96 -6.56
CA ILE A 212 -3.82 0.90 -7.30
C ILE A 212 -3.92 -0.35 -8.17
N LEU A 213 -2.85 -0.68 -8.92
CA LEU A 213 -2.93 -1.70 -9.97
C LEU A 213 -2.41 -3.07 -9.51
N ASN A 214 -1.68 -3.13 -8.40
CA ASN A 214 -1.26 -4.40 -7.80
C ASN A 214 -2.03 -4.71 -6.51
N ILE A 215 -1.84 -3.92 -5.45
CA ILE A 215 -2.38 -4.23 -4.12
C ILE A 215 -3.91 -4.23 -4.13
N ALA A 216 -4.53 -3.12 -4.56
CA ALA A 216 -5.99 -3.04 -4.65
C ALA A 216 -6.58 -4.09 -5.61
N MET A 217 -5.86 -4.45 -6.67
CA MET A 217 -6.28 -5.48 -7.62
C MET A 217 -6.28 -6.88 -7.00
N VAL A 218 -5.26 -7.23 -6.22
CA VAL A 218 -5.18 -8.51 -5.48
C VAL A 218 -6.28 -8.56 -4.42
N ASN A 219 -6.50 -7.48 -3.69
CA ASN A 219 -7.56 -7.38 -2.68
C ASN A 219 -8.95 -7.57 -3.30
N ALA A 220 -9.24 -6.89 -4.41
CA ALA A 220 -10.48 -7.05 -5.13
C ALA A 220 -10.67 -8.47 -5.67
N PHE A 221 -9.59 -9.13 -6.12
CA PHE A 221 -9.62 -10.52 -6.57
C PHE A 221 -9.97 -11.49 -5.43
N VAL A 222 -9.38 -11.30 -4.25
CA VAL A 222 -9.69 -12.09 -3.05
C VAL A 222 -11.17 -11.95 -2.68
N LEU A 223 -11.70 -10.72 -2.67
CA LEU A 223 -13.12 -10.45 -2.42
C LEU A 223 -14.03 -11.05 -3.49
N TYR A 224 -13.65 -10.96 -4.77
CA TYR A 224 -14.43 -11.57 -5.85
C TYR A 224 -14.54 -13.09 -5.66
N LYS A 225 -13.44 -13.75 -5.29
CA LYS A 225 -13.44 -15.18 -5.01
C LYS A 225 -14.30 -15.54 -3.81
N SER A 226 -14.26 -14.76 -2.73
CA SER A 226 -15.03 -15.05 -1.52
C SER A 226 -16.54 -14.91 -1.74
N VAL A 227 -16.97 -13.93 -2.55
CA VAL A 227 -18.39 -13.68 -2.83
C VAL A 227 -18.94 -14.64 -3.90
N THR A 228 -18.19 -14.87 -4.98
CA THR A 228 -18.71 -15.63 -6.13
C THR A 228 -18.41 -17.12 -6.07
N ASN A 229 -17.43 -17.55 -5.27
CA ASN A 229 -16.90 -18.91 -5.22
C ASN A 229 -16.49 -19.47 -6.60
N LYS A 230 -16.23 -18.60 -7.58
CA LYS A 230 -15.83 -19.01 -8.93
C LYS A 230 -14.32 -19.26 -9.00
N PRO A 231 -13.87 -20.40 -9.54
CA PRO A 231 -12.45 -20.64 -9.76
C PRO A 231 -11.99 -19.82 -10.97
N ILE A 232 -11.40 -18.65 -10.73
CA ILE A 232 -10.75 -17.83 -11.75
C ILE A 232 -9.29 -17.53 -11.36
N THR A 233 -8.42 -17.44 -12.37
CA THR A 233 -7.02 -17.04 -12.17
C THR A 233 -6.92 -15.51 -12.04
N ILE A 234 -5.88 -15.01 -11.35
CA ILE A 234 -5.67 -13.55 -11.26
C ILE A 234 -5.48 -12.91 -12.64
N VAL A 235 -4.87 -13.63 -13.58
CA VAL A 235 -4.64 -13.18 -14.95
C VAL A 235 -5.97 -12.96 -15.67
N ASP A 236 -6.88 -13.92 -15.59
CA ASP A 236 -8.16 -13.83 -16.27
C ASP A 236 -9.08 -12.81 -15.58
N TYR A 237 -9.03 -12.72 -14.25
CA TYR A 237 -9.71 -11.66 -13.52
C TYR A 237 -9.28 -10.26 -13.98
N ARG A 238 -7.97 -10.03 -14.13
CA ARG A 238 -7.44 -8.77 -14.66
C ARG A 238 -7.89 -8.52 -16.10
N LYS A 239 -7.96 -9.55 -16.95
CA LYS A 239 -8.48 -9.42 -18.32
C LYS A 239 -9.95 -9.02 -18.34
N GLU A 240 -10.80 -9.60 -17.48
CA GLU A 240 -12.22 -9.23 -17.40
C GLU A 240 -12.41 -7.78 -16.96
N ILE A 241 -11.62 -7.34 -15.98
CA ILE A 241 -11.60 -5.92 -15.59
C ILE A 241 -11.16 -5.05 -16.76
N LEU A 242 -10.07 -5.39 -17.46
CA LEU A 242 -9.64 -4.64 -18.64
C LEU A 242 -10.71 -4.59 -19.73
N LYS A 243 -11.41 -5.70 -20.00
CA LYS A 243 -12.54 -5.72 -20.94
C LYS A 243 -13.62 -4.72 -20.53
N SER A 244 -13.98 -4.65 -19.25
CA SER A 244 -14.97 -3.68 -18.76
C SER A 244 -14.55 -2.22 -18.97
N PHE A 245 -13.25 -1.92 -18.88
CA PHE A 245 -12.72 -0.58 -19.17
C PHE A 245 -12.60 -0.27 -20.67
N LEU A 246 -12.39 -1.30 -21.50
CA LEU A 246 -12.29 -1.17 -22.96
C LEU A 246 -13.67 -1.04 -23.62
N VAL A 247 -14.69 -1.69 -23.04
CA VAL A 247 -16.09 -1.46 -23.37
C VAL A 247 -16.44 -0.10 -22.79
N LYS A 248 -16.16 0.95 -23.56
CA LYS A 248 -16.78 2.25 -23.31
C LYS A 248 -18.28 1.97 -23.21
N PRO A 249 -18.98 2.34 -22.12
CA PRO A 249 -20.40 2.55 -22.28
C PRO A 249 -20.51 3.50 -23.47
N THR A 250 -21.40 3.21 -24.41
CA THR A 250 -22.00 4.22 -25.25
C THR A 250 -22.70 5.20 -24.31
N LEU A 251 -21.92 5.96 -23.53
CA LEU A 251 -22.27 7.29 -23.10
C LEU A 251 -22.44 7.99 -24.44
N ALA A 252 -23.70 7.98 -24.91
CA ALA A 252 -24.17 8.72 -26.05
C ALA A 252 -23.39 10.02 -26.06
N ASN A 253 -22.55 10.24 -27.08
CA ASN A 253 -21.66 11.39 -27.26
C ASN A 253 -22.12 12.55 -26.37
N VAL A 254 -21.73 12.57 -25.11
CA VAL A 254 -21.89 13.77 -24.30
C VAL A 254 -20.71 14.55 -24.82
N PRO A 255 -20.93 15.57 -25.65
CA PRO A 255 -19.83 16.37 -26.12
C PRO A 255 -19.16 16.82 -24.83
N SER A 256 -17.91 16.41 -24.60
CA SER A 256 -17.21 16.93 -23.44
C SER A 256 -17.17 18.42 -23.72
N GLU A 257 -17.96 19.20 -23.00
CA GLU A 257 -17.73 20.62 -22.82
C GLU A 257 -16.48 20.75 -21.96
N ARG A 258 -15.33 20.24 -22.47
CA ARG A 258 -14.16 21.09 -22.48
C ARG A 258 -14.71 22.37 -23.06
N THR A 259 -14.81 23.42 -22.25
CA THR A 259 -15.03 24.78 -22.71
C THR A 259 -13.96 25.04 -23.74
N THR A 260 -14.24 24.65 -24.99
CA THR A 260 -13.46 25.00 -26.14
C THR A 260 -13.61 26.50 -26.13
N ARG A 261 -12.58 27.22 -25.67
CA ARG A 261 -12.51 28.66 -25.85
C ARG A 261 -12.93 28.87 -27.30
N ARG A 262 -14.11 29.47 -27.50
CA ARG A 262 -14.66 29.65 -28.85
C ARG A 262 -13.56 30.33 -29.62
N LYS A 263 -13.03 29.73 -30.69
CA LYS A 263 -11.91 30.34 -31.42
C LYS A 263 -12.42 31.66 -31.98
N HIS A 264 -12.01 32.76 -31.35
CA HIS A 264 -12.35 34.08 -31.83
C HIS A 264 -11.53 34.34 -33.10
N VAL A 265 -12.18 34.92 -34.11
CA VAL A 265 -11.55 35.24 -35.39
C VAL A 265 -11.90 36.67 -35.76
N LEU A 266 -10.87 37.44 -36.09
CA LEU A 266 -11.01 38.80 -36.58
C LEU A 266 -11.39 38.77 -38.07
N GLN A 267 -12.57 39.26 -38.41
CA GLN A 267 -13.10 39.30 -39.78
C GLN A 267 -13.19 40.74 -40.29
N LYS A 268 -12.99 40.95 -41.59
CA LYS A 268 -13.14 42.26 -42.24
C LYS A 268 -14.58 42.40 -42.75
N LYS A 269 -15.23 43.52 -42.43
CA LYS A 269 -16.58 43.84 -42.93
C LYS A 269 -16.53 44.18 -44.41
N GLU A 270 -17.42 43.59 -45.20
CA GLU A 270 -17.54 43.83 -46.63
C GLU A 270 -18.09 45.23 -46.92
N GLY A 271 -17.53 45.89 -47.94
CA GLY A 271 -17.94 47.21 -48.42
C GLY A 271 -16.84 48.28 -48.36
N PRO A 272 -17.11 49.48 -48.91
CA PRO A 272 -16.13 50.57 -48.93
C PRO A 272 -15.69 50.96 -47.52
N SER A 273 -14.38 50.96 -47.25
CA SER A 273 -13.78 51.18 -45.92
C SER A 273 -14.34 52.41 -45.19
N LEU A 274 -14.54 53.52 -45.91
CA LEU A 274 -15.09 54.77 -45.35
C LEU A 274 -16.50 54.62 -44.78
N LYS A 275 -17.33 53.74 -45.36
CA LYS A 275 -18.72 53.48 -44.94
C LYS A 275 -18.81 52.47 -43.80
N VAL A 276 -17.93 51.45 -43.83
CA VAL A 276 -18.01 50.30 -42.92
C VAL A 276 -17.15 50.43 -41.67
N ARG A 277 -16.14 51.32 -41.68
CA ARG A 277 -15.26 51.53 -40.53
C ARG A 277 -16.01 52.05 -39.31
N ARG A 278 -15.65 51.55 -38.13
CA ARG A 278 -16.11 52.00 -36.82
C ARG A 278 -14.91 52.18 -35.88
N SER A 279 -15.08 52.93 -34.81
CA SER A 279 -14.01 53.10 -33.82
C SER A 279 -13.72 51.76 -33.14
N CYS A 280 -12.43 51.43 -32.95
CA CYS A 280 -12.05 50.27 -32.14
C CYS A 280 -12.58 50.45 -30.71
N VAL A 281 -13.33 49.47 -30.20
CA VAL A 281 -14.01 49.54 -28.90
C VAL A 281 -13.00 49.74 -27.76
N GLU A 282 -11.93 48.93 -27.75
CA GLU A 282 -10.96 48.97 -26.65
C GLU A 282 -10.04 50.18 -26.72
N CYS A 283 -9.64 50.62 -27.93
CA CYS A 283 -8.94 51.89 -28.08
C CYS A 283 -9.81 53.08 -27.67
N TYR A 284 -11.13 53.03 -27.94
CA TYR A 284 -12.04 54.09 -27.53
C TYR A 284 -12.12 54.17 -26.01
N LYS A 285 -12.31 53.04 -25.31
CA LYS A 285 -12.32 52.98 -23.84
C LYS A 285 -11.03 53.55 -23.24
N LYS A 286 -9.86 53.11 -23.74
CA LYS A 286 -8.55 53.62 -23.30
C LYS A 286 -8.39 55.12 -23.53
N ASN A 287 -8.82 55.62 -24.69
CA ASN A 287 -8.74 57.05 -24.97
C ASN A 287 -9.72 57.88 -24.13
N VAL A 288 -10.91 57.33 -23.80
CA VAL A 288 -11.87 58.00 -22.91
C VAL A 288 -11.28 58.12 -21.50
N SER A 289 -10.63 57.08 -20.98
CA SER A 289 -9.98 57.14 -19.66
C SER A 289 -8.80 58.11 -19.62
N THR A 290 -8.03 58.24 -20.70
CA THR A 290 -6.83 59.09 -20.71
C THR A 290 -7.12 60.56 -21.07
N PHE A 291 -8.03 60.82 -22.01
CA PHE A 291 -8.21 62.16 -22.60
C PHE A 291 -9.64 62.69 -22.55
N GLY A 292 -10.58 61.93 -21.96
CA GLY A 292 -11.99 62.26 -21.95
C GLY A 292 -12.70 62.01 -23.30
N ARG A 293 -14.04 62.06 -23.27
CA ARG A 293 -14.90 61.63 -24.40
C ARG A 293 -14.70 62.45 -25.67
N ALA A 294 -14.53 63.77 -25.55
CA ALA A 294 -14.40 64.66 -26.69
C ALA A 294 -13.14 64.36 -27.51
N MET A 295 -12.01 64.19 -26.83
CA MET A 295 -10.73 63.90 -27.49
C MET A 295 -10.65 62.44 -27.97
N ALA A 296 -11.28 61.50 -27.24
CA ALA A 296 -11.32 60.09 -27.62
C ALA A 296 -12.00 59.86 -28.97
N ARG A 297 -13.06 60.61 -29.30
CA ARG A 297 -13.76 60.49 -30.59
C ARG A 297 -12.84 60.77 -31.79
N ASN A 298 -11.89 61.68 -31.63
CA ASN A 298 -10.99 62.11 -32.69
C ASN A 298 -9.69 61.29 -32.74
N LYS A 299 -9.17 60.85 -31.59
CA LYS A 299 -7.92 60.07 -31.50
C LYS A 299 -8.09 58.57 -31.76
N THR A 300 -9.31 58.03 -31.62
CA THR A 300 -9.51 56.58 -31.71
C THR A 300 -9.38 56.06 -33.14
N LYS A 301 -8.54 55.04 -33.33
CA LYS A 301 -8.37 54.33 -34.60
C LYS A 301 -9.72 53.79 -35.09
N LYS A 302 -10.08 54.10 -36.35
CA LYS A 302 -11.24 53.53 -37.03
C LYS A 302 -10.82 52.29 -37.82
N VAL A 303 -11.48 51.16 -37.60
CA VAL A 303 -11.18 49.86 -38.18
C VAL A 303 -12.40 49.29 -38.89
N SER A 304 -12.18 48.48 -39.93
CA SER A 304 -13.23 47.71 -40.62
C SER A 304 -13.28 46.25 -40.19
N THR A 305 -12.47 45.88 -39.19
CA THR A 305 -12.36 44.53 -38.64
C THR A 305 -13.19 44.37 -37.37
N PHE A 306 -13.87 43.24 -37.22
CA PHE A 306 -14.72 42.91 -36.08
C PHE A 306 -14.63 41.43 -35.70
N CYS A 307 -14.97 41.10 -34.46
CA CYS A 307 -14.97 39.72 -33.97
C CYS A 307 -16.38 39.12 -34.09
N ASN A 308 -16.62 38.17 -35.00
CA ASN A 308 -17.97 37.63 -35.23
C ASN A 308 -18.43 36.64 -34.14
N THR A 309 -17.52 36.14 -33.31
CA THR A 309 -17.80 35.15 -32.26
C THR A 309 -18.20 35.77 -30.93
N CYS A 310 -17.93 37.06 -30.71
CA CYS A 310 -18.42 37.80 -29.56
C CYS A 310 -19.87 38.23 -29.79
N TYR A 311 -20.67 38.25 -28.71
CA TYR A 311 -22.10 38.60 -28.75
C TYR A 311 -22.35 39.96 -29.44
N ASP A 312 -21.59 40.99 -29.07
CA ASP A 312 -21.77 42.36 -29.59
C ASP A 312 -21.08 42.62 -30.93
N LYS A 313 -20.39 41.62 -31.48
CA LYS A 313 -19.58 41.75 -32.71
C LYS A 313 -18.70 43.02 -32.72
N PRO A 314 -17.85 43.22 -31.69
CA PRO A 314 -17.13 44.46 -31.50
C PRO A 314 -16.10 44.69 -32.61
N PHE A 315 -15.97 45.95 -33.02
CA PHE A 315 -14.92 46.38 -33.94
C PHE A 315 -13.60 46.53 -33.18
N LEU A 316 -12.56 45.83 -33.61
CA LEU A 316 -11.27 45.74 -32.93
C LEU A 316 -10.12 45.90 -33.92
N CYS A 317 -9.08 46.63 -33.53
CA CYS A 317 -7.80 46.59 -34.25
C CYS A 317 -7.05 45.28 -33.94
N VAL A 318 -6.05 44.95 -34.75
CA VAL A 318 -5.24 43.73 -34.59
C VAL A 318 -4.61 43.63 -33.19
N GLU A 319 -4.08 44.75 -32.68
CA GLU A 319 -3.47 44.83 -31.34
C GLU A 319 -4.47 44.52 -30.22
N CYS A 320 -5.68 45.13 -30.26
CA CYS A 320 -6.71 44.88 -29.24
C CYS A 320 -7.31 43.48 -29.36
N PHE A 321 -7.42 42.95 -30.57
CA PHE A 321 -7.85 41.58 -30.77
C PHE A 321 -6.85 40.58 -30.17
N ALA A 322 -5.54 40.78 -30.40
CA ALA A 322 -4.51 39.92 -29.85
C ALA A 322 -4.44 39.93 -28.32
N ASN A 323 -4.68 41.08 -27.68
CA ASN A 323 -4.63 41.19 -26.22
C ASN A 323 -5.85 40.57 -25.52
N ASP A 324 -7.04 40.66 -26.13
CA ASP A 324 -8.29 40.29 -25.46
C ASP A 324 -8.83 38.90 -25.91
N HIS A 325 -8.34 38.32 -27.02
CA HIS A 325 -8.96 37.15 -27.67
C HIS A 325 -7.99 36.01 -28.07
N ILE A 326 -6.68 36.13 -27.84
CA ILE A 326 -5.65 35.10 -28.14
C ILE A 326 -5.03 34.63 -26.83
#